data_AF-A0A978SWQ3-F1
#
_entry.id   AF-A0A978SWQ3-F1
#
_cell.length_a   1.000
_cell.length_b   1.000
_cell.length_c   1.000
_cell.angle_alpha   90.00
_cell.angle_beta   90.00
_cell.angle_gamma   90.00
#
_symmetry.space_group_name_H-M   'P 1'
#
loop_
_entity.id
_entity.type
_entity.pdbx_description
1 polymer ?
#
loop_
_entity_poly.entity_id
_entity_poly.type
_entity_poly.pdbx_seq_one_letter_code
_entity_poly.pdbx_strand_id
1 'polypeptide(L)' 'MATKFPKFSQELAAEPTTRRIWYGIATAHDFESHDGMTEENLYQKI' A
#
# COMPACT_ATOMS: atom_id res chain seq x y z
N MET A 1 -14.60 7.25 4.53
CA MET A 1 -13.73 8.26 3.87
C MET A 1 -12.33 7.69 3.84
N ALA A 2 -11.77 7.43 2.66
CA ALA A 2 -10.38 6.98 2.54
C ALA A 2 -9.44 8.20 2.55
N THR A 3 -8.28 8.04 3.17
CA THR A 3 -7.22 9.04 3.15
C THR A 3 -6.34 8.88 1.91
N LYS A 4 -5.50 9.87 1.59
CA LYS A 4 -4.56 9.77 0.44
C LYS A 4 -3.44 8.75 0.64
N PHE A 5 -3.14 8.37 1.89
CA PHE A 5 -2.03 7.49 2.23
C PHE A 5 -2.50 6.27 3.05
N PRO A 6 -2.04 5.05 2.74
CA PRO A 6 -1.14 4.69 1.64
C PRO A 6 -1.86 4.57 0.28
N LYS A 7 -1.24 5.07 -0.80
CA LYS A 7 -1.84 5.01 -2.16
C LYS A 7 -1.95 3.57 -2.69
N PHE A 8 -1.01 2.73 -2.28
CA PHE A 8 -0.85 1.37 -2.80
C PHE A 8 -1.73 0.31 -2.11
N SER A 9 -2.53 0.70 -1.11
CA SER A 9 -3.49 -0.20 -0.45
C SER A 9 -4.72 0.58 -0.01
N GLN A 10 -5.85 0.36 -0.70
CA GLN A 10 -7.15 0.98 -0.41
C GLN A 10 -7.70 0.53 0.95
N GLU A 11 -7.46 -0.72 1.33
CA GLU A 11 -7.85 -1.25 2.64
C GLU A 11 -7.17 -0.46 3.76
N LEU A 12 -5.84 -0.30 3.68
CA LEU A 12 -5.12 0.52 4.65
C LEU A 12 -5.53 1.99 4.55
N ALA A 13 -5.77 2.54 3.35
CA ALA A 13 -6.17 3.93 3.19
C ALA A 13 -7.53 4.27 3.86
N ALA A 14 -8.43 3.30 3.95
CA ALA A 14 -9.72 3.40 4.62
C ALA A 14 -9.66 3.17 6.14
N GLU A 15 -8.51 2.72 6.65
CA GLU A 15 -8.32 2.39 8.06
C GLU A 15 -8.28 3.67 8.94
N PRO A 16 -9.15 3.79 9.97
CA PRO A 16 -9.31 5.04 10.71
C PRO A 16 -8.35 5.23 11.88
N THR A 17 -7.59 4.20 12.28
CA THR A 17 -6.66 4.28 13.41
C THR A 17 -5.24 4.67 13.00
N THR A 18 -4.32 4.67 13.95
CA THR A 18 -2.89 4.88 13.68
C THR A 18 -2.22 3.65 13.07
N ARG A 19 -2.89 2.48 13.09
CA ARG A 19 -2.42 1.26 12.44
C ARG A 19 -2.11 1.51 10.96
N ARG A 20 -2.96 2.25 10.26
CA ARG A 20 -2.75 2.71 8.88
C ARG A 20 -1.35 3.28 8.63
N ILE A 21 -0.89 4.16 9.51
CA ILE A 21 0.37 4.88 9.31
C ILE A 21 1.53 3.90 9.44
N TRP A 22 1.54 3.10 10.51
CA TRP A 22 2.61 2.16 10.78
C TRP A 22 2.68 1.04 9.75
N TYR A 23 1.53 0.44 9.41
CA TYR A 23 1.49 -0.59 8.38
C TYR A 23 1.81 -0.03 7.00
N GLY A 24 1.32 1.16 6.66
CA GLY A 24 1.65 1.81 5.40
C GLY A 24 3.14 2.12 5.24
N ILE A 25 3.90 2.29 6.33
CA ILE A 25 5.37 2.41 6.26
C ILE A 25 6.00 1.03 6.17
N ALA A 26 5.56 0.08 7.01
CA ALA A 26 6.13 -1.26 7.08
C ALA A 26 5.98 -2.06 5.79
N THR A 27 4.91 -1.83 5.02
CA THR A 27 4.63 -2.54 3.76
C THR A 27 4.95 -1.71 2.51
N ALA A 28 5.62 -0.56 2.65
CA ALA A 28 5.90 0.33 1.53
C ALA A 28 6.75 -0.31 0.41
N HIS A 29 7.66 -1.23 0.77
CA HIS A 29 8.50 -1.96 -0.18
C HIS A 29 8.04 -3.40 -0.43
N ASP A 30 6.92 -3.81 0.18
CA ASP A 30 6.28 -5.10 -0.12
C ASP A 30 5.39 -4.93 -1.36
N PHE A 31 6.05 -4.78 -2.52
CA PHE A 31 5.39 -4.43 -3.79
C PHE A 31 4.39 -5.49 -4.26
N GLU A 32 4.64 -6.77 -3.99
CA GLU A 32 3.76 -7.86 -4.38
C GLU A 32 2.37 -7.75 -3.74
N SER A 33 2.31 -7.20 -2.52
CA SER A 33 1.08 -6.98 -1.77
C SER A 33 0.33 -5.69 -2.15
N HIS A 34 0.83 -4.90 -3.12
CA HIS A 34 0.18 -3.65 -3.52
C HIS A 34 -1.04 -3.92 -4.42
N ASP A 35 -2.09 -3.11 -4.25
CA ASP A 35 -3.32 -3.23 -5.04
C ASP A 35 -3.04 -3.11 -6.55
N GLY A 36 -3.49 -4.11 -7.32
CA GLY A 36 -3.35 -4.11 -8.78
C GLY A 36 -1.92 -4.32 -9.29
N MET A 37 -1.00 -4.85 -8.46
CA MET A 37 0.33 -5.23 -8.90
C MET A 37 0.29 -6.33 -9.98
N THR A 38 1.13 -6.18 -11.00
CA THR A 38 1.39 -7.20 -12.03
C THR A 38 2.87 -7.56 -12.00
N GLU A 39 3.24 -8.74 -12.50
CA GLU A 39 4.64 -9.19 -12.53
C GLU A 39 5.54 -8.22 -13.31
N GLU A 40 5.11 -7.77 -14.48
CA GLU A 40 5.87 -6.78 -15.27
C GLU A 40 6.12 -5.48 -14.49
N ASN A 41 5.08 -4.94 -13.85
CA ASN A 41 5.18 -3.68 -13.10
C ASN A 41 6.01 -3.85 -11.81
N LEU A 42 5.95 -5.04 -11.18
CA LEU A 42 6.79 -5.40 -10.05
C LEU A 42 8.26 -5.35 -10.45
N TYR A 43 8.64 -6.05 -11.52
CA TYR A 43 10.04 -6.07 -11.99
C TYR A 43 10.52 -4.71 -12.51
N GLN A 44 9.64 -3.83 -12.98
CA GLN A 44 10.01 -2.45 -13.34
C GLN A 44 10.26 -1.55 -12.12
N LYS A 45 9.75 -1.91 -10.93
CA LYS A 45 9.89 -1.13 -9.69
C LYS A 45 11.10 -1.53 -8.83
N ILE A 46 11.59 -2.75 -9.00
CA ILE A 46 12.81 -3.28 -8.36
C ILE A 46 14.04 -2.70 -9.04
#